data_AF-A0A949IDJ2-F1
#
_entry.id   AF-A0A949IDJ2-F1
#
_cell.length_a   1.000
_cell.length_b   1.000
_cell.length_c   1.000
_cell.angle_alpha   90.00
_cell.angle_beta   90.00
_cell.angle_gamma   90.00
#
_symmetry.space_group_name_H-M   'P 1'
#
loop_
_entity.id
_entity.type
_entity.pdbx_description
1 polymer ?
#
loop_
_entity_poly.entity_id
_entity_poly.type
_entity_poly.pdbx_seq_one_letter_code
_entity_poly.pdbx_strand_id
1 'polypeptide(L)'
;MSGFKPALAGFFGKLPARGDFLRAGLPEEVVAPLDLWCRKCLVESRAALGADWEQAWMTAPIWRFFLPPGACGAQSLLGVWLPSMDKAGRHYPFILCAAGDDLAQGGNWLAVAEAEGLAGVVEDKPHEAIAAALAGPVADAPLPAPGWWTEGSPLVRPQRLEIQELLPAITHASAMLRDHQAVEEPC
;
A
#
# COMPACT_ATOMS: atom_id res chain seq x y z
N MET A 1 -26.62 -1.24 -21.28
CA MET A 1 -26.34 -1.99 -20.04
C MET A 1 -24.83 -2.16 -19.98
N SER A 2 -24.13 -1.28 -19.26
CA SER A 2 -22.69 -1.43 -19.08
C SER A 2 -22.48 -2.64 -18.18
N GLY A 3 -21.88 -3.70 -18.71
CA GLY A 3 -21.63 -4.93 -17.95
C GLY A 3 -20.72 -4.61 -16.78
N PHE A 4 -21.10 -5.06 -15.58
CA PHE A 4 -20.24 -5.04 -14.42
C PHE A 4 -18.96 -5.81 -14.75
N LYS A 5 -17.83 -5.11 -14.86
CA LYS A 5 -16.53 -5.76 -15.05
C LYS A 5 -16.07 -6.20 -13.65
N PRO A 6 -15.83 -7.50 -13.41
CA PRO A 6 -15.34 -7.95 -12.12
C PRO A 6 -14.02 -7.25 -11.82
N ALA A 7 -13.86 -6.83 -10.56
CA ALA A 7 -12.63 -6.20 -10.11
C ALA A 7 -11.46 -7.19 -10.24
N LEU A 8 -10.34 -6.73 -10.81
CA LEU A 8 -9.10 -7.49 -10.84
C LEU A 8 -8.37 -7.28 -9.53
N ALA A 9 -7.90 -8.35 -8.89
CA ALA A 9 -7.08 -8.27 -7.68
C ALA A 9 -5.72 -8.90 -7.91
N GLY A 10 -4.70 -8.35 -7.26
CA GLY A 10 -3.35 -8.88 -7.34
C GLY A 10 -2.38 -8.07 -6.49
N PHE A 11 -1.10 -8.17 -6.82
CA PHE A 11 -0.04 -7.53 -6.05
C PHE A 11 1.18 -7.20 -6.90
N PHE A 12 2.03 -6.34 -6.36
CA PHE A 12 3.39 -6.14 -6.83
C PHE A 12 4.31 -5.70 -5.69
N GLY A 13 5.62 -5.87 -5.88
CA GLY A 13 6.62 -5.40 -4.92
C GLY A 13 7.61 -6.48 -4.51
N LYS A 14 8.03 -6.48 -3.25
CA LYS A 14 9.06 -7.40 -2.75
C LYS A 14 8.62 -8.20 -1.54
N LEU A 15 9.15 -9.41 -1.43
CA LEU A 15 8.98 -10.31 -0.29
C LEU A 15 10.36 -10.77 0.22
N PRO A 16 10.57 -10.91 1.54
CA PRO A 16 11.88 -11.28 2.10
C PRO A 16 12.42 -12.62 1.57
N ALA A 17 11.54 -13.61 1.36
CA ALA A 17 11.92 -14.91 0.81
C ALA A 17 12.33 -14.89 -0.68
N ARG A 18 12.16 -13.78 -1.40
CA ARG A 18 12.31 -13.71 -2.87
C ARG A 18 13.39 -12.71 -3.27
N GLY A 19 14.16 -13.04 -4.31
CA GLY A 19 15.25 -12.20 -4.81
C GLY A 19 14.79 -11.14 -5.83
N ASP A 20 13.67 -11.38 -6.50
CA ASP A 20 13.18 -10.54 -7.59
C ASP A 20 11.93 -9.76 -7.21
N PHE A 21 11.64 -8.75 -8.02
CA PHE A 21 10.39 -8.00 -7.95
C PHE A 21 9.24 -8.88 -8.43
N LEU A 22 8.17 -8.95 -7.64
CA LEU A 22 7.01 -9.77 -7.95
C LEU A 22 5.89 -8.93 -8.54
N ARG A 23 5.08 -9.57 -9.38
CA ARG A 23 3.82 -9.02 -9.87
C ARG A 23 2.86 -10.12 -10.31
N ALA A 24 1.60 -10.00 -9.91
CA ALA A 24 0.54 -10.92 -10.30
C ALA A 24 -0.82 -10.20 -10.34
N GLY A 25 -1.74 -10.66 -11.18
CA GLY A 25 -3.15 -10.27 -11.17
C GLY A 25 -3.51 -8.85 -11.65
N LEU A 26 -2.53 -7.97 -11.83
CA LEU A 26 -2.76 -6.55 -12.14
C LEU A 26 -2.19 -6.10 -13.51
N PRO A 27 -2.99 -5.39 -14.32
CA PRO A 27 -2.54 -4.75 -15.57
C PRO A 27 -1.45 -3.69 -15.35
N GLU A 28 -0.65 -3.41 -16.40
CA GLU A 28 0.42 -2.41 -16.36
C GLU A 28 -0.09 -1.00 -16.08
N GLU A 29 -1.22 -0.65 -16.69
CA GLU A 29 -1.87 0.64 -16.52
C GLU A 29 -2.24 0.95 -15.06
N VAL A 30 -2.44 -0.09 -14.23
CA VAL A 30 -2.70 0.05 -12.79
C VAL A 30 -1.39 0.11 -12.00
N VAL A 31 -0.42 -0.74 -12.33
CA VAL A 31 0.82 -0.88 -11.55
C VAL A 31 1.79 0.27 -11.81
N ALA A 32 1.98 0.70 -13.06
CA ALA A 32 3.03 1.65 -13.42
C ALA A 32 2.92 3.02 -12.69
N PRO A 33 1.74 3.65 -12.54
CA PRO A 33 1.61 4.89 -11.78
C PRO A 33 1.95 4.71 -10.30
N LEU A 34 1.52 3.60 -9.71
CA LEU A 34 1.71 3.30 -8.29
C LEU A 34 3.18 2.93 -7.99
N ASP A 35 3.84 2.18 -8.88
CA ASP A 35 5.28 1.92 -8.80
C ASP A 35 6.11 3.20 -8.92
N LEU A 36 5.79 4.06 -9.90
CA LEU A 36 6.48 5.33 -10.07
C LEU A 36 6.38 6.20 -8.82
N TRP A 37 5.18 6.27 -8.22
CA TRP A 37 4.96 6.97 -6.96
C TRP A 37 5.80 6.34 -5.83
N CYS A 38 5.74 5.02 -5.64
CA CYS A 38 6.51 4.31 -4.60
C CYS A 38 8.02 4.57 -4.70
N ARG A 39 8.57 4.54 -5.91
CA ARG A 39 10.00 4.78 -6.15
C ARG A 39 10.41 6.20 -5.76
N LYS A 40 9.56 7.19 -6.01
CA LYS A 40 9.80 8.58 -5.57
C LYS A 40 9.67 8.72 -4.06
N CYS A 41 8.67 8.10 -3.44
CA CYS A 41 8.51 8.08 -1.98
C CYS A 41 9.69 7.42 -1.27
N LEU A 42 10.26 6.35 -1.83
CA LEU A 42 11.47 5.70 -1.31
C LEU A 42 12.68 6.64 -1.30
N VAL A 43 12.89 7.38 -2.39
CA VAL A 43 14.00 8.36 -2.48
C VAL A 43 13.80 9.50 -1.50
N GLU A 44 12.61 10.10 -1.48
CA GLU A 44 12.31 11.26 -0.64
C GLU A 44 12.36 10.92 0.85
N SER A 45 11.69 9.84 1.26
CA SER A 45 11.68 9.43 2.67
C SER A 45 13.10 9.13 3.17
N ARG A 46 13.95 8.52 2.34
CA ARG A 46 15.34 8.22 2.69
C ARG A 46 16.17 9.49 2.83
N ALA A 47 15.97 10.47 1.96
CA ALA A 47 16.61 11.78 2.10
C ALA A 47 16.15 12.50 3.38
N ALA A 48 14.85 12.46 3.67
CA ALA A 48 14.25 13.16 4.81
C ALA A 48 14.61 12.55 6.18
N LEU A 49 14.65 11.21 6.29
CA LEU A 49 14.87 10.52 7.57
C LEU A 49 16.34 10.14 7.82
N GLY A 50 17.19 10.16 6.79
CA GLY A 50 18.62 9.90 6.95
C GLY A 50 18.93 8.57 7.65
N ALA A 51 19.69 8.63 8.74
CA ALA A 51 20.10 7.46 9.52
C ALA A 51 18.91 6.72 10.18
N ASP A 52 17.82 7.42 10.47
CA ASP A 52 16.63 6.84 11.10
C ASP A 52 15.72 6.10 10.10
N TRP A 53 16.02 6.21 8.79
CA TRP A 53 15.14 5.73 7.73
C TRP A 53 14.90 4.22 7.80
N GLU A 54 15.93 3.41 8.05
CA GLU A 54 15.80 1.95 8.03
C GLU A 54 14.93 1.45 9.18
N GLN A 55 15.13 2.00 10.39
CA GLN A 55 14.25 1.73 11.52
C GLN A 55 12.82 2.15 11.19
N ALA A 56 12.62 3.37 10.70
CA ALA A 56 11.30 3.88 10.36
C ALA A 56 10.59 3.02 9.30
N TRP A 57 11.32 2.60 8.27
CA TRP A 57 10.80 1.70 7.23
C TRP A 57 10.38 0.36 7.81
N MET A 58 11.24 -0.28 8.60
CA MET A 58 10.97 -1.63 9.15
C MET A 58 9.89 -1.65 10.21
N THR A 59 9.61 -0.51 10.85
CA THR A 59 8.50 -0.37 11.79
C THR A 59 7.27 0.31 11.20
N ALA A 60 7.29 0.69 9.92
CA ALA A 60 6.19 1.43 9.31
C ALA A 60 4.90 0.61 9.36
N PRO A 61 3.74 1.26 9.48
CA PRO A 61 2.49 0.52 9.57
C PRO A 61 2.04 0.02 8.21
N ILE A 62 1.02 -0.84 8.22
CA ILE A 62 0.22 -1.08 7.04
C ILE A 62 -0.60 0.16 6.74
N TRP A 63 -0.54 0.62 5.50
CA TRP A 63 -1.40 1.68 4.99
C TRP A 63 -2.46 1.08 4.08
N ARG A 64 -3.73 1.32 4.40
CA ARG A 64 -4.86 1.03 3.52
C ARG A 64 -5.11 2.24 2.64
N PHE A 65 -5.58 1.99 1.42
CA PHE A 65 -5.97 3.05 0.51
C PHE A 65 -7.22 2.71 -0.27
N PHE A 66 -8.01 3.74 -0.55
CA PHE A 66 -9.09 3.72 -1.52
C PHE A 66 -8.91 4.94 -2.42
N LEU A 67 -8.70 4.73 -3.71
CA LEU A 67 -8.40 5.78 -4.68
C LEU A 67 -9.51 5.83 -5.73
N PRO A 68 -9.99 7.03 -6.09
CA PRO A 68 -11.02 7.16 -7.11
C PRO A 68 -10.41 7.01 -8.52
N PRO A 69 -11.27 6.89 -9.56
CA PRO A 69 -10.83 6.97 -10.94
C PRO A 69 -9.99 8.25 -11.20
N GLY A 70 -8.95 8.12 -12.01
CA GLY A 70 -8.00 9.19 -12.34
C GLY A 70 -6.74 9.19 -11.48
N ALA A 71 -6.72 8.49 -10.34
CA ALA A 71 -5.56 8.45 -9.45
C ALA A 71 -4.38 7.67 -10.06
N CYS A 72 -4.67 6.47 -10.56
CA CYS A 72 -3.70 5.53 -11.12
C CYS A 72 -4.25 4.85 -12.38
N GLY A 73 -5.10 5.56 -13.13
CA GLY A 73 -5.79 5.02 -14.30
C GLY A 73 -7.29 5.28 -14.26
N ALA A 74 -8.04 4.65 -15.18
CA ALA A 74 -9.47 4.89 -15.33
C ALA A 74 -10.36 4.22 -14.26
N GLN A 75 -9.80 3.29 -13.48
CA GLN A 75 -10.54 2.53 -12.48
C GLN A 75 -10.24 3.04 -11.07
N SER A 76 -11.15 2.76 -10.14
CA SER A 76 -10.88 2.94 -8.70
C SER A 76 -9.90 1.87 -8.25
N LEU A 77 -9.08 2.18 -7.24
CA LEU A 77 -8.21 1.22 -6.58
C LEU A 77 -8.56 1.06 -5.09
N LEU A 78 -8.53 -0.17 -4.60
CA LEU A 78 -8.60 -0.50 -3.18
C LEU A 78 -7.38 -1.35 -2.84
N GLY A 79 -6.67 -1.05 -1.76
CA GLY A 79 -5.45 -1.79 -1.51
C GLY A 79 -4.81 -1.55 -0.16
N VAL A 80 -3.73 -2.29 0.05
CA VAL A 80 -2.83 -2.14 1.17
C VAL A 80 -1.39 -2.04 0.71
N TRP A 81 -0.64 -1.26 1.47
CA TRP A 81 0.79 -1.03 1.31
C TRP A 81 1.47 -1.45 2.61
N LEU A 82 2.48 -2.29 2.51
CA LEU A 82 3.26 -2.77 3.65
C LEU A 82 4.75 -2.51 3.39
N PRO A 83 5.54 -2.11 4.41
CA PRO A 83 6.98 -2.08 4.27
C PRO A 83 7.52 -3.50 4.05
N SER A 84 8.48 -3.63 3.14
CA SER A 84 9.09 -4.91 2.82
C SER A 84 10.51 -4.72 2.26
N MET A 85 11.17 -5.83 1.97
CA MET A 85 12.45 -5.92 1.26
C MET A 85 12.53 -7.26 0.52
N ASP A 86 13.48 -7.37 -0.41
CA ASP A 86 13.84 -8.69 -0.96
C ASP A 86 14.91 -9.39 -0.11
N LYS A 87 15.22 -10.61 -0.50
CA LYS A 87 16.28 -11.45 0.09
C LYS A 87 17.67 -10.79 0.14
N ALA A 88 17.92 -9.80 -0.71
CA ALA A 88 19.18 -9.06 -0.76
C ALA A 88 19.16 -7.79 0.13
N GLY A 89 18.08 -7.56 0.89
CA GLY A 89 17.92 -6.38 1.76
C GLY A 89 17.56 -5.09 1.02
N ARG A 90 17.17 -5.17 -0.27
CA ARG A 90 16.80 -3.97 -1.03
C ARG A 90 15.34 -3.65 -0.75
N HIS A 91 15.11 -2.63 0.08
CA HIS A 91 13.80 -2.16 0.48
C HIS A 91 12.91 -1.75 -0.71
N TYR A 92 11.66 -2.20 -0.67
CA TYR A 92 10.57 -1.80 -1.55
C TYR A 92 9.27 -2.35 -0.93
N PRO A 93 8.14 -1.63 -1.00
CA PRO A 93 6.92 -2.11 -0.35
C PRO A 93 6.38 -3.39 -0.98
N PHE A 94 5.54 -4.11 -0.25
CA PHE A 94 4.65 -5.10 -0.85
C PHE A 94 3.24 -4.49 -0.91
N ILE A 95 2.65 -4.46 -2.11
CA ILE A 95 1.37 -3.80 -2.34
C ILE A 95 0.41 -4.82 -2.92
N LEU A 96 -0.74 -4.97 -2.25
CA LEU A 96 -1.86 -5.78 -2.71
C LEU A 96 -2.99 -4.82 -3.05
N CYS A 97 -3.55 -4.92 -4.24
CA CYS A 97 -4.67 -4.06 -4.62
C CYS A 97 -5.66 -4.73 -5.56
N ALA A 98 -6.87 -4.17 -5.56
CA ALA A 98 -7.93 -4.44 -6.49
C ALA A 98 -8.22 -3.21 -7.34
N ALA A 99 -8.50 -3.41 -8.63
CA ALA A 99 -8.89 -2.39 -9.59
C ALA A 99 -10.29 -2.68 -10.14
N GLY A 100 -11.19 -1.71 -10.06
CA GLY A 100 -12.60 -1.89 -10.46
C GLY A 100 -13.38 -0.58 -10.51
N ASP A 101 -14.56 -0.63 -11.12
CA ASP A 101 -15.39 0.57 -11.30
C ASP A 101 -16.20 0.92 -10.04
N ASP A 102 -16.60 -0.08 -9.25
CA ASP A 102 -17.35 0.08 -8.00
C ASP A 102 -16.72 -0.74 -6.87
N LEU A 103 -15.78 -0.11 -6.16
CA LEU A 103 -15.10 -0.71 -5.00
C LEU A 103 -15.60 -0.14 -3.67
N ALA A 104 -16.50 0.84 -3.68
CA ALA A 104 -16.93 1.58 -2.49
C ALA A 104 -17.62 0.69 -1.44
N GLN A 105 -18.11 -0.49 -1.84
CA GLN A 105 -18.73 -1.48 -0.96
C GLN A 105 -17.85 -2.70 -0.71
N GLY A 106 -16.57 -2.68 -1.05
CA GLY A 106 -15.66 -3.84 -0.92
C GLY A 106 -14.83 -3.87 0.37
N GLY A 107 -15.33 -3.28 1.45
CA GLY A 107 -14.55 -3.00 2.66
C GLY A 107 -13.88 -4.20 3.31
N ASN A 108 -14.52 -5.38 3.35
CA ASN A 108 -13.92 -6.54 4.03
C ASN A 108 -12.73 -7.12 3.27
N TRP A 109 -12.59 -6.81 1.98
CA TRP A 109 -11.47 -7.27 1.17
C TRP A 109 -10.12 -6.79 1.71
N LEU A 110 -10.09 -5.62 2.38
CA LEU A 110 -8.87 -5.10 3.02
C LEU A 110 -8.32 -6.07 4.07
N ALA A 111 -9.18 -6.70 4.87
CA ALA A 111 -8.73 -7.67 5.88
C ALA A 111 -8.06 -8.89 5.24
N VAL A 112 -8.55 -9.34 4.08
CA VAL A 112 -7.93 -10.41 3.31
C VAL A 112 -6.56 -9.95 2.77
N ALA A 113 -6.52 -8.78 2.14
CA ALA A 113 -5.28 -8.25 1.57
C ALA A 113 -4.20 -8.02 2.65
N GLU A 114 -4.57 -7.59 3.85
CA GLU A 114 -3.64 -7.44 4.97
C GLU A 114 -3.09 -8.77 5.46
N ALA A 115 -3.98 -9.74 5.71
CA ALA A 115 -3.58 -11.06 6.17
C ALA A 115 -2.64 -11.73 5.16
N GLU A 116 -2.95 -11.63 3.88
CA GLU A 116 -2.14 -12.19 2.80
C GLU A 116 -0.80 -11.45 2.62
N GLY A 117 -0.81 -10.11 2.74
CA GLY A 117 0.40 -9.31 2.72
C GLY A 117 1.34 -9.62 3.88
N LEU A 118 0.80 -9.69 5.11
CA LEU A 118 1.54 -10.07 6.31
C LEU A 118 2.08 -11.49 6.22
N ALA A 119 1.27 -12.46 5.77
CA ALA A 119 1.74 -13.83 5.60
C ALA A 119 2.90 -13.92 4.58
N GLY A 120 2.87 -13.11 3.52
CA GLY A 120 3.99 -13.02 2.57
C GLY A 120 5.25 -12.40 3.18
N VAL A 121 5.10 -11.33 3.96
CA VAL A 121 6.23 -10.55 4.50
C VAL A 121 6.84 -11.20 5.76
N VAL A 122 6.02 -11.80 6.62
CA VAL A 122 6.42 -12.27 7.96
C VAL A 122 6.51 -13.80 8.04
N GLU A 123 5.66 -14.51 7.30
CA GLU A 123 5.53 -15.97 7.40
C GLU A 123 6.08 -16.71 6.17
N ASP A 124 6.77 -16.01 5.27
CA ASP A 124 7.32 -16.53 4.01
C ASP A 124 6.29 -17.27 3.14
N LYS A 125 5.00 -16.87 3.22
CA LYS A 125 3.94 -17.48 2.41
C LYS A 125 4.29 -17.38 0.91
N PRO A 126 4.19 -18.48 0.14
CA PRO A 126 4.45 -18.44 -1.29
C PRO A 126 3.54 -17.45 -2.03
N HIS A 127 4.13 -16.63 -2.90
CA HIS A 127 3.41 -15.63 -3.68
C HIS A 127 2.32 -16.22 -4.59
N GLU A 128 2.47 -17.47 -5.02
CA GLU A 128 1.45 -18.20 -5.76
C GLU A 128 0.21 -18.48 -4.89
N ALA A 129 0.40 -18.79 -3.61
CA ALA A 129 -0.68 -19.00 -2.65
C ALA A 129 -1.37 -17.68 -2.29
N ILE A 130 -0.60 -16.58 -2.19
CA ILE A 130 -1.15 -15.22 -2.04
C ILE A 130 -2.03 -14.88 -3.25
N ALA A 131 -1.54 -15.11 -4.48
CA ALA A 131 -2.31 -14.85 -5.69
C ALA A 131 -3.61 -15.65 -5.75
N ALA A 132 -3.58 -16.92 -5.33
CA ALA A 132 -4.75 -17.79 -5.30
C ALA A 132 -5.80 -17.35 -4.26
N ALA A 133 -5.38 -16.69 -3.17
CA ALA A 133 -6.27 -16.21 -2.12
C ALA A 133 -6.93 -14.85 -2.46
N LEU A 134 -6.32 -14.06 -3.35
CA LEU A 134 -6.80 -12.73 -3.73
C LEU A 134 -7.90 -12.77 -4.80
N ALA A 135 -9.09 -13.22 -4.41
CA ALA A 135 -10.29 -12.96 -5.19
C ALA A 135 -10.59 -11.45 -5.24
N GLY A 136 -11.26 -10.98 -6.30
CA GLY A 136 -11.71 -9.59 -6.39
C GLY A 136 -12.71 -9.22 -5.28
N PRO A 137 -12.73 -7.96 -4.80
CA PRO A 137 -13.72 -7.49 -3.84
C PRO A 137 -15.16 -7.74 -4.31
N VAL A 138 -16.03 -8.06 -3.36
CA VAL A 138 -17.47 -8.16 -3.54
C VAL A 138 -18.15 -7.06 -2.72
N ALA A 139 -19.39 -6.70 -3.06
CA ALA A 139 -20.14 -5.72 -2.28
C ALA A 139 -20.56 -6.34 -0.92
N ASP A 140 -19.99 -5.86 0.17
CA ASP A 140 -20.20 -6.36 1.52
C ASP A 140 -20.15 -5.29 2.64
N ALA A 141 -19.23 -4.33 2.57
CA ALA A 141 -19.02 -3.32 3.60
C ALA A 141 -18.59 -1.96 2.98
N PRO A 142 -19.15 -0.84 3.45
CA PRO A 142 -18.79 0.46 2.91
C PRO A 142 -17.35 0.84 3.27
N LEU A 143 -16.63 1.40 2.31
CA LEU A 143 -15.34 2.04 2.52
C LEU A 143 -15.50 3.45 3.08
N PRO A 144 -14.48 3.97 3.80
CA PRO A 144 -14.39 5.41 4.06
C PRO A 144 -14.25 6.20 2.75
N ALA A 145 -14.26 7.53 2.85
CA ALA A 145 -13.96 8.40 1.71
C ALA A 145 -12.60 8.03 1.07
N PRO A 146 -12.40 8.31 -0.23
CA PRO A 146 -11.12 8.04 -0.90
C PRO A 146 -9.93 8.73 -0.22
N GLY A 147 -8.86 7.99 0.04
CA GLY A 147 -7.65 8.45 0.72
C GLY A 147 -6.86 7.29 1.31
N TRP A 148 -5.92 7.61 2.20
CA TRP A 148 -5.00 6.66 2.85
C TRP A 148 -5.18 6.69 4.37
N TRP A 149 -5.19 5.53 5.01
CA TRP A 149 -5.33 5.43 6.47
C TRP A 149 -4.61 4.22 7.06
N THR A 150 -4.33 4.28 8.35
CA THR A 150 -3.60 3.25 9.07
C THR A 150 -4.10 3.09 10.51
N GLU A 151 -3.99 1.88 11.06
CA GLU A 151 -4.13 1.63 12.51
C GLU A 151 -2.84 1.97 13.27
N GLY A 152 -1.80 2.43 12.57
CA GLY A 152 -0.55 2.87 13.17
C GLY A 152 0.46 1.76 13.44
N SER A 153 1.56 2.19 14.05
CA SER A 153 2.75 1.45 14.43
C SER A 153 3.45 2.22 15.57
N PRO A 154 4.55 1.72 16.15
CA PRO A 154 5.25 2.44 17.21
C PRO A 154 5.72 3.86 16.82
N LEU A 155 5.97 4.13 15.55
CA LEU A 155 6.47 5.43 15.06
C LEU A 155 5.42 6.26 14.32
N VAL A 156 4.22 5.71 14.10
CA VAL A 156 3.12 6.36 13.36
C VAL A 156 1.83 6.09 14.09
N ARG A 157 1.15 7.11 14.59
CA ARG A 157 -0.15 6.94 15.25
C ARG A 157 -1.25 6.47 14.27
N PRO A 158 -2.33 5.83 14.75
CA PRO A 158 -3.52 5.62 13.94
C PRO A 158 -3.99 6.94 13.34
N GLN A 159 -4.10 7.01 12.02
CA GLN A 159 -4.46 8.25 11.34
C GLN A 159 -4.94 8.03 9.91
N ARG A 160 -5.52 9.09 9.36
CA ARG A 160 -5.84 9.23 7.95
C ARG A 160 -5.03 10.40 7.39
N LEU A 161 -4.45 10.22 6.20
CA LEU A 161 -3.77 11.30 5.50
C LEU A 161 -4.81 12.17 4.79
N GLU A 162 -4.85 13.44 5.15
CA GLU A 162 -5.59 14.47 4.45
C GLU A 162 -4.82 14.85 3.17
N ILE A 163 -5.18 14.24 2.05
CA ILE A 163 -4.53 14.49 0.75
C ILE A 163 -5.45 15.32 -0.15
N GLN A 164 -4.93 16.42 -0.67
CA GLN A 164 -5.62 17.23 -1.69
C GLN A 164 -5.49 16.60 -3.08
N GLU A 165 -4.43 15.81 -3.29
CA GLU A 165 -4.16 15.06 -4.51
C GLU A 165 -4.64 13.61 -4.40
N LEU A 166 -4.76 12.94 -5.54
CA LEU A 166 -5.24 11.57 -5.63
C LEU A 166 -4.23 10.53 -5.09
N LEU A 167 -2.96 10.89 -5.00
CA LEU A 167 -1.91 10.15 -4.30
C LEU A 167 -1.26 11.09 -3.27
N PRO A 168 -0.71 10.58 -2.15
CA PRO A 168 0.04 11.41 -1.22
C PRO A 168 1.20 12.09 -1.96
N ALA A 169 1.30 13.42 -1.82
CA ALA A 169 2.44 14.14 -2.35
C ALA A 169 3.73 13.50 -1.82
N ILE A 170 4.77 13.47 -2.64
CA ILE A 170 6.03 12.75 -2.32
C ILE A 170 6.65 13.27 -1.01
N THR A 171 6.43 14.55 -0.70
CA THR A 171 6.83 15.18 0.57
C THR A 171 6.20 14.55 1.82
N HIS A 172 5.06 13.84 1.70
CA HIS A 172 4.44 13.10 2.80
C HIS A 172 5.05 11.69 2.98
N ALA A 173 5.99 11.27 2.14
CA ALA A 173 6.54 9.91 2.20
C ALA A 173 7.21 9.58 3.54
N SER A 174 7.89 10.55 4.18
CA SER A 174 8.48 10.36 5.51
C SER A 174 7.40 10.24 6.59
N ALA A 175 6.32 11.03 6.50
CA ALA A 175 5.18 10.97 7.41
C ALA A 175 4.45 9.62 7.36
N MET A 176 4.52 8.89 6.24
CA MET A 176 4.03 7.52 6.14
C MET A 176 4.85 6.51 6.96
N LEU A 177 6.12 6.83 7.29
CA LEU A 177 7.02 5.95 8.02
C LEU A 177 7.21 6.37 9.48
N ARG A 178 7.08 7.67 9.76
CA ARG A 178 7.30 8.24 11.09
C ARG A 178 6.56 9.57 11.23
N ASP A 179 5.80 9.72 12.31
CA ASP A 179 5.21 11.00 12.69
C ASP A 179 6.34 12.02 12.95
N HIS A 180 6.13 13.27 12.54
CA HIS A 180 7.01 14.36 12.95
C HIS A 180 6.99 14.43 14.48
N GLN A 181 8.16 14.30 15.11
CA GLN A 181 8.27 14.59 16.53
C GLN A 181 7.86 16.05 16.72
N ALA A 182 6.91 16.30 17.62
CA ALA A 182 6.75 17.66 18.13
C ALA A 182 8.11 18.07 18.68
N VAL A 183 8.64 19.20 18.19
CA VAL A 183 9.78 19.82 18.83
C VAL A 183 9.29 20.18 20.23
N GLU A 184 9.68 19.42 21.24
CA GLU A 184 9.55 19.91 22.61
C GLU A 184 10.48 21.11 22.71
N GLU A 185 9.91 22.31 22.71
CA GLU A 185 10.67 23.51 23.07
C GLU A 185 11.19 23.30 24.49
N PRO A 186 12.51 23.41 24.73
CA PRO A 186 13.02 23.34 26.08
C PRO A 186 12.44 24.50 26.89
N CYS A 187 11.85 24.18 28.05
CA CYS A 187 11.39 25.13 29.06
C CYS A 187 12.51 26.10 29.50
#